data_AF-A0A5K1AR07-F1
#
_entry.id   AF-A0A5K1AR07-F1
#
_cell.length_a   1.000
_cell.length_b   1.000
_cell.length_c   1.000
_cell.angle_alpha   90.00
_cell.angle_beta   90.00
_cell.angle_gamma   90.00
#
_symmetry.space_group_name_H-M   'P 1'
#
loop_
_entity.id
_entity.type
_entity.pdbx_description
1 polymer ?
#
loop_
_entity_poly.entity_id
_entity_poly.type
_entity_poly.pdbx_seq_one_letter_code
_entity_poly.pdbx_strand_id
1 'polypeptide(L)' 'WEKIRQLHKSPASVQTIKEQLDSNTTRRYGYSWHEPYLYYPGRVFIPPQSDLIPTLLEHFHNSPAGGHEGMERTYRQ' A
#
# COMPACT_ATOMS: atom_id res chain seq x y z
N TRP A 1 7.25 -1.31 -9.76
CA TRP A 1 7.81 -2.39 -8.92
C TRP A 1 9.03 -1.98 -8.12
N GLU A 2 10.03 -1.31 -8.70
CA GLU A 2 11.24 -0.89 -7.96
C GLU A 2 10.98 0.07 -6.79
N LYS A 3 10.19 1.14 -7.01
CA LYS A 3 9.78 2.07 -5.95
C LYS A 3 9.10 1.36 -4.78
N ILE A 4 8.23 0.39 -5.06
CA ILE A 4 7.55 -0.43 -4.06
C ILE A 4 8.58 -1.24 -3.25
N ARG A 5 9.58 -1.85 -3.88
CA ARG A 5 10.65 -2.57 -3.16
C ARG A 5 11.41 -1.65 -2.21
N GLN A 6 11.75 -0.44 -2.64
CA GLN A 6 12.45 0.53 -1.78
C GLN A 6 11.58 0.97 -0.60
N LEU A 7 10.28 1.18 -0.82
CA LEU A 7 9.31 1.50 0.23
C LEU A 7 9.12 0.38 1.24
N HIS A 8 9.51 -0.87 0.95
CA HIS A 8 9.41 -1.96 1.93
C HIS A 8 10.68 -2.16 2.75
N LYS A 9 11.74 -1.38 2.49
CA LYS A 9 13.01 -1.45 3.21
C LYS A 9 13.10 -0.55 4.44
N SER A 10 12.34 0.55 4.49
CA SER A 10 12.61 1.65 5.45
C SER A 10 11.44 2.05 6.37
N PRO A 11 10.20 2.26 5.89
CA PRO A 11 9.17 2.92 6.69
C PRO A 11 8.81 2.10 7.92
N ALA A 12 8.69 2.80 9.04
CA ALA A 12 8.38 2.23 10.36
C ALA A 12 7.10 1.38 10.33
N SER A 13 6.09 1.78 9.55
CA SER A 13 4.83 1.04 9.40
C SER A 13 5.02 -0.37 8.81
N VAL A 14 5.93 -0.57 7.86
CA VAL A 14 6.22 -1.92 7.31
C VAL A 14 6.93 -2.78 8.34
N GLN A 15 7.88 -2.19 9.08
CA GLN A 15 8.61 -2.90 10.12
C GLN A 15 7.68 -3.31 11.27
N THR A 16 6.82 -2.41 11.75
CA THR A 16 5.84 -2.72 12.78
C THR A 16 4.87 -3.83 12.36
N ILE A 17 4.38 -3.82 11.12
CA ILE A 17 3.49 -4.90 10.65
C ILE A 17 4.24 -6.23 10.53
N LYS A 18 5.53 -6.21 10.15
CA LYS A 18 6.39 -7.41 10.15
C LYS A 18 6.58 -7.97 11.56
N GLU A 19 6.93 -7.14 12.53
CA GLU A 19 7.07 -7.56 13.94
C GLU A 19 5.76 -8.14 14.49
N GLN A 20 4.61 -7.58 14.09
CA GLN A 20 3.30 -8.09 14.46
C GLN A 20 2.90 -9.37 13.72
N LEU A 21 3.44 -9.62 12.52
CA LEU A 21 3.27 -10.86 11.78
C LEU A 21 4.00 -12.01 12.47
N ASP A 22 5.23 -11.77 12.93
CA ASP A 22 5.99 -12.72 13.74
C ASP A 22 5.28 -13.03 15.06
N SER A 23 4.63 -12.02 15.65
CA SER A 23 3.81 -12.17 16.86
C SER A 23 2.42 -12.80 16.62
N ASN A 24 2.11 -13.22 15.38
CA ASN A 24 0.85 -13.85 14.93
C ASN A 24 -0.43 -13.00 15.10
N THR A 25 -0.31 -11.73 15.50
CA THR A 25 -1.47 -10.84 15.74
C THR A 25 -2.10 -10.36 14.43
N THR A 26 -1.29 -10.06 13.41
CA THR A 26 -1.76 -9.49 12.14
C THR A 26 -2.16 -10.52 11.08
N ARG A 27 -1.77 -11.80 11.25
CA ARG A 27 -2.26 -12.89 10.39
C ARG A 27 -3.79 -13.01 10.40
N ARG A 28 -4.44 -12.67 11.52
CA ARG A 28 -5.91 -12.61 11.64
C ARG A 28 -6.56 -11.65 10.65
N TYR A 29 -5.86 -10.57 10.28
CA TYR A 29 -6.32 -9.58 9.31
C TYR A 29 -5.85 -9.88 7.89
N GLY A 30 -5.25 -11.05 7.67
CA GLY A 30 -4.81 -11.55 6.37
C GLY A 30 -3.58 -10.84 5.80
N TYR A 31 -2.79 -10.19 6.65
CA TYR A 31 -1.47 -9.73 6.25
C TYR A 31 -0.54 -10.92 5.98
N SER A 32 0.33 -10.78 5.00
CA SER A 32 1.33 -11.80 4.64
C SER A 32 2.62 -11.16 4.14
N TRP A 33 3.76 -11.72 4.55
CA TRP A 33 5.06 -11.35 4.02
C TRP A 33 5.45 -12.32 2.91
N HIS A 34 5.60 -11.81 1.69
CA HIS A 34 6.15 -12.53 0.56
C HIS A 34 7.31 -11.71 0.01
N GLU A 35 8.51 -12.02 0.50
CA GLU A 35 9.70 -11.22 0.23
C GLU A 35 9.86 -10.95 -1.29
N PRO A 36 10.07 -9.68 -1.71
CA PRO A 36 10.38 -8.49 -0.90
C PRO A 36 9.18 -7.62 -0.47
N TYR A 37 7.95 -8.12 -0.49
CA TYR A 37 6.74 -7.32 -0.32
C TYR A 37 5.86 -7.76 0.85
N LEU A 38 5.22 -6.77 1.48
CA LEU A 38 4.16 -6.97 2.44
C LEU A 38 2.82 -6.92 1.69
N TYR A 39 1.94 -7.86 2.01
CA TYR A 39 0.62 -7.95 1.42
C TYR A 39 -0.44 -7.73 2.50
N TYR A 40 -1.47 -6.98 2.14
CA TYR A 40 -2.80 -7.00 2.74
C TYR A 40 -3.68 -7.85 1.81
N PRO A 41 -4.70 -8.61 2.24
CA PRO A 41 -5.33 -9.68 1.44
C PRO A 41 -5.43 -9.44 -0.07
N GLY A 42 -4.57 -10.11 -0.85
CA GLY A 42 -4.52 -10.04 -2.31
C GLY A 42 -3.97 -8.73 -2.93
N ARG A 43 -3.44 -7.82 -2.12
CA ARG A 43 -2.96 -6.48 -2.51
C ARG A 43 -1.59 -6.19 -1.89
N VAL A 44 -0.71 -5.55 -2.64
CA VAL A 44 0.56 -5.07 -2.07
C VAL A 44 0.26 -3.91 -1.13
N PHE A 45 0.78 -4.00 0.09
CA PHE A 45 0.67 -2.93 1.06
C PHE A 45 1.50 -1.74 0.60
N ILE A 46 0.91 -0.54 0.59
CA ILE A 46 1.64 0.70 0.36
C ILE A 46 1.61 1.47 1.68
N PRO A 47 2.78 1.80 2.25
CA PRO A 47 2.85 2.59 3.48
C PRO A 47 2.11 3.92 3.32
N PRO A 48 1.30 4.36 4.30
CA PRO A 48 0.56 5.61 4.19
C PRO A 48 1.46 6.85 4.12
N GLN A 49 2.71 6.75 4.61
CA GLN A 49 3.72 7.80 4.50
C GLN A 49 4.37 7.88 3.10
N SER A 50 3.94 7.05 2.15
CA SER A 50 4.55 6.99 0.83
C SER A 50 3.95 7.99 -0.15
N ASP A 51 4.80 8.73 -0.86
CA ASP A 51 4.43 9.54 -2.03
C ASP A 51 3.91 8.71 -3.22
N LEU A 52 3.97 7.38 -3.14
CA LEU A 52 3.48 6.50 -4.20
C LEU A 52 1.95 6.53 -4.32
N ILE A 53 1.23 6.77 -3.22
CA ILE A 53 -0.24 6.88 -3.22
C ILE A 53 -0.69 8.06 -4.11
N PRO A 54 -0.26 9.31 -3.86
CA PRO A 54 -0.64 10.43 -4.71
C PRO A 54 -0.12 10.28 -6.14
N THR A 55 1.10 9.74 -6.34
CA THR A 55 1.66 9.47 -7.68
C THR A 55 0.77 8.49 -8.46
N LEU A 56 0.31 7.41 -7.83
CA LEU A 56 -0.54 6.40 -8.48
C LEU A 56 -1.90 6.99 -8.86
N LEU A 57 -2.49 7.79 -7.96
CA LEU A 57 -3.74 8.49 -8.21
C LEU A 57 -3.60 9.47 -9.38
N GLU A 58 -2.55 10.30 -9.38
CA GLU A 58 -2.25 11.24 -10.46
C GLU A 58 -2.12 10.54 -11.82
N HIS A 59 -1.38 9.43 -11.91
CA HIS A 59 -1.25 8.67 -13.15
C HIS A 59 -2.57 8.06 -13.64
N PHE A 60 -3.42 7.59 -12.73
CA PHE A 60 -4.74 7.06 -13.10
C PHE A 60 -5.67 8.16 -13.62
N HIS A 61 -5.70 9.32 -12.95
CA HIS A 61 -6.49 10.48 -13.36
C HIS A 61 -6.00 11.13 -14.66
N ASN A 62 -4.69 11.07 -14.95
CA ASN A 62 -4.11 11.66 -16.16
C ASN A 62 -4.09 10.73 -17.39
N SER A 63 -4.53 9.48 -17.28
CA SER A 63 -4.60 8.58 -18.44
C SER A 63 -5.91 8.79 -19.22
N PRO A 64 -5.89 8.87 -20.56
CA PRO A 64 -7.11 9.01 -21.38
C PRO A 64 -8.12 7.87 -21.20
N ALA A 65 -7.67 6.71 -20.69
CA ALA A 65 -8.50 5.55 -20.39
C ALA A 65 -9.12 5.58 -18.97
N GLY A 66 -8.77 6.56 -18.14
CA GLY A 66 -9.06 6.63 -16.71
C GLY A 66 -10.11 7.66 -16.30
N GLY A 67 -10.94 8.13 -17.23
CA GLY A 67 -12.20 8.82 -16.93
C GLY A 67 -12.07 10.26 -16.42
N HIS A 68 -12.55 11.20 -17.23
CA HIS A 68 -13.01 12.52 -16.81
C HIS A 68 -14.25 12.41 -15.89
N GLU A 69 -14.15 11.83 -14.70
CA GLU A 69 -15.23 11.92 -13.71
C GLU A 69 -14.72 12.14 -12.29
N GLY A 70 -14.97 13.34 -11.78
CA GLY A 70 -15.39 13.53 -10.40
C GLY A 70 -14.29 13.46 -9.35
N MET A 71 -13.85 14.65 -8.97
CA MET A 71 -13.39 14.97 -7.62
C MET A 71 -14.09 14.15 -6.51
N GLU A 72 -13.27 13.67 -5.58
CA GLU A 72 -13.60 13.39 -4.17
C GLU A 72 -14.49 12.17 -3.87
N ARG A 73 -13.87 11.00 -3.72
CA ARG A 73 -14.32 10.00 -2.75
C ARG A 73 -13.39 9.95 -1.55
N THR A 74 -13.51 10.98 -0.72
CA THR A 74 -13.03 10.96 0.66
C THR A 74 -13.71 9.80 1.39
N TYR A 75 -12.88 8.91 1.93
CA TYR A 75 -13.24 7.80 2.80
C TYR A 75 -14.31 8.21 3.82
N ARG A 76 -15.54 7.71 3.66
CA ARG A 76 -16.59 7.86 4.67
C ARG A 76 -16.50 6.70 5.66
N GLN A 77 -16.38 7.09 6.94
CA GLN A 77 -16.42 6.28 8.15
C GLN A 77 -17.79 5.62 8.34
#